data_AF-A0A973W3P1-F1
#
_entry.id   AF-A0A973W3P1-F1
#
_cell.length_a   1.000
_cell.length_b   1.000
_cell.length_c   1.000
_cell.angle_alpha   90.00
_cell.angle_beta   90.00
_cell.angle_gamma   90.00
#
_symmetry.space_group_name_H-M   'P 1'
#
loop_
_entity.id
_entity.type
_entity.pdbx_description
1 polymer ?
#
loop_
_entity_poly.entity_id
_entity_poly.type
_entity_poly.pdbx_seq_one_letter_code
_entity_poly.pdbx_strand_id
1 'polypeptide(L)' 'MGMLMVKCPQTGHAISTGIRTDRESFRRSAVFFSRTNCPFCRTDHAWFARDAWVDEPSIRVRRRGAGSPA' A
#
# COMPACT_ATOMS: atom_id res chain seq x y z
N MET A 1 10.61 1.24 -2.03
CA MET A 1 10.24 1.69 -0.67
C MET A 1 9.05 2.64 -0.77
N GLY A 2 7.87 2.15 -0.40
CA GLY A 2 6.59 2.85 -0.55
C GLY A 2 5.91 3.12 0.77
N MET A 3 4.70 3.64 0.70
CA MET A 3 3.84 3.89 1.86
C MET A 3 2.84 2.76 2.01
N LEU A 4 2.71 2.21 3.21
CA LEU A 4 1.71 1.21 3.49
C LEU A 4 0.33 1.87 3.56
N MET A 5 -0.54 1.45 2.66
CA MET A 5 -1.91 1.92 2.50
C MET A 5 -2.87 0.82 2.95
N VAL A 6 -3.99 1.20 3.54
CA VAL A 6 -5.07 0.30 3.96
C VAL A 6 -6.40 0.82 3.48
N LYS A 7 -7.38 -0.07 3.26
CA LYS A 7 -8.72 0.35 2.87
C LYS A 7 -9.58 0.58 4.12
N CYS A 8 -10.24 1.72 4.17
CA CYS A 8 -11.27 1.99 5.16
C CYS A 8 -12.47 1.05 4.94
N PRO A 9 -12.88 0.23 5.93
CA PRO A 9 -14.05 -0.64 5.77
C PRO A 9 -15.37 0.14 5.74
N GLN A 10 -15.42 1.34 6.33
CA GLN A 10 -16.63 2.16 6.35
C GLN A 10 -16.81 2.99 5.08
N THR A 11 -15.74 3.66 4.62
CA THR A 11 -15.84 4.60 3.51
C THR A 11 -15.29 4.02 2.20
N GLY A 12 -14.51 2.95 2.27
CA GLY A 12 -13.82 2.37 1.10
C GLY A 12 -12.58 3.15 0.65
N HIS A 13 -12.22 4.25 1.33
CA HIS A 13 -11.06 5.08 0.96
C HIS A 13 -9.73 4.46 1.38
N ALA A 14 -8.69 4.74 0.60
CA ALA A 14 -7.32 4.38 0.97
C ALA A 14 -6.78 5.34 2.05
N ILE A 15 -6.28 4.78 3.15
CA ILE A 15 -5.70 5.51 4.28
C ILE A 15 -4.21 5.20 4.32
N SER A 16 -3.40 6.26 4.42
CA SER A 16 -1.97 6.15 4.68
C SER A 16 -1.71 5.81 6.15
N THR A 17 -1.06 4.68 6.41
CA THR A 17 -0.71 4.26 7.79
C THR A 17 0.50 5.00 8.36
N GLY A 18 1.24 5.74 7.51
CA GLY A 18 2.50 6.40 7.87
C GLY A 18 3.71 5.47 7.87
N ILE A 19 3.50 4.16 7.79
CA ILE A 19 4.57 3.15 7.74
C ILE A 19 5.17 3.16 6.33
N ARG A 20 6.49 3.30 6.24
CA ARG A 20 7.23 3.19 4.98
C ARG A 20 7.94 1.85 4.94
N THR A 21 7.64 1.05 3.93
CA THR A 21 8.22 -0.28 3.76
C THR A 21 8.26 -0.66 2.29
N ASP A 22 9.01 -1.68 1.92
CA ASP A 22 8.99 -2.27 0.58
C ASP A 22 8.04 -3.46 0.53
N ARG A 23 7.53 -3.79 -0.66
CA ARG A 23 6.57 -4.89 -0.83
C ARG A 23 7.14 -6.25 -0.41
N GLU A 24 8.44 -6.47 -0.50
CA GLU A 24 9.06 -7.76 -0.14
C GLU A 24 9.13 -7.94 1.38
N SER A 25 9.60 -6.93 2.11
CA SER A 25 9.61 -6.86 3.56
C SER A 25 8.19 -6.92 4.13
N PHE A 26 7.25 -6.22 3.50
CA PHE A 26 5.84 -6.27 3.88
C PHE A 26 5.26 -7.68 3.72
N ARG A 27 5.54 -8.36 2.58
CA ARG A 27 5.11 -9.74 2.34
C ARG A 27 5.71 -10.72 3.33
N ARG A 28 6.99 -10.55 3.68
CA ARG A 28 7.66 -11.37 4.71
C ARG A 28 7.12 -11.13 6.11
N SER A 29 6.58 -9.95 6.36
CA SER A 29 6.07 -9.53 7.66
C SER A 29 4.54 -9.63 7.77
N ALA A 30 3.84 -10.33 6.86
CA ALA A 30 2.38 -10.28 6.66
C ALA A 30 1.47 -10.80 7.81
N VAL A 31 1.95 -10.85 9.05
CA VAL A 31 1.24 -11.36 10.24
C VAL A 31 0.92 -10.29 11.29
N PHE A 32 0.93 -9.00 10.94
CA PHE A 32 0.57 -7.95 11.89
C PHE A 32 -0.89 -7.49 11.79
N PHE A 33 -1.47 -7.32 12.98
CA PHE A 33 -2.67 -6.53 13.24
C PHE A 33 -2.24 -5.14 13.68
N SER A 34 -2.79 -4.10 13.06
CA SER A 34 -2.49 -2.72 13.43
C SER A 34 -3.73 -1.86 13.29
N ARG A 35 -3.74 -0.73 14.00
CA ARG A 35 -4.83 0.23 13.97
C ARG A 35 -4.32 1.54 13.40
N THR A 36 -5.10 2.14 12.50
CA THR A 36 -4.79 3.44 11.92
C THR A 36 -5.98 4.36 12.07
N ASN A 37 -5.73 5.60 12.50
CA ASN A 37 -6.77 6.62 12.51
C ASN A 37 -7.10 7.03 11.09
N CYS A 38 -8.37 6.89 10.72
CA CYS A 38 -8.84 7.27 9.40
C CYS A 38 -9.29 8.73 9.40
N PRO A 39 -8.70 9.61 8.57
CA PRO A 39 -9.10 11.01 8.49
C PRO A 39 -10.48 11.20 7.86
N PHE A 40 -11.01 10.20 7.15
CA PHE A 40 -12.30 10.27 6.45
C PHE A 40 -13.50 10.02 7.39
N CYS A 41 -13.43 9.00 8.24
CA CYS A 41 -14.48 8.71 9.24
C CYS A 41 -14.14 9.21 10.65
N ARG A 42 -12.89 9.65 10.89
CA ARG A 42 -12.35 10.06 12.19
C ARG A 42 -12.39 8.97 13.27
N THR A 43 -12.30 7.70 12.86
CA THR A 43 -12.30 6.53 13.74
C THR A 43 -11.00 5.73 13.58
N ASP A 44 -10.61 4.97 14.61
CA ASP A 44 -9.54 3.98 14.47
C ASP A 44 -10.05 2.74 13.74
N HIS A 45 -9.36 2.37 12.66
CA HIS A 45 -9.64 1.14 11.94
C HIS A 45 -8.55 0.12 12.21
N ALA A 46 -8.99 -1.01 12.74
CA ALA A 46 -8.23 -2.25 12.74
C ALA A 46 -8.15 -2.82 11.32
N TRP A 47 -6.95 -3.15 10.89
CA TRP A 47 -6.69 -3.78 9.59
C TRP A 47 -5.64 -4.88 9.74
N PHE A 48 -5.70 -5.84 8.83
CA PHE A 48 -4.73 -6.92 8.72
C PHE A 48 -3.80 -6.66 7.55
N ALA A 49 -2.60 -7.25 7.58
CA ALA A 49 -1.68 -7.18 6.46
C ALA A 49 -2.28 -7.68 5.13
N ARG A 50 -3.33 -8.51 5.17
CA ARG A 50 -4.09 -8.95 3.99
C ARG A 50 -4.91 -7.83 3.34
N ASP A 51 -5.40 -6.89 4.15
CA ASP A 51 -6.21 -5.73 3.71
C ASP A 51 -5.35 -4.50 3.38
N ALA A 52 -4.03 -4.62 3.59
CA ALA A 52 -3.07 -3.56 3.40
C ALA A 52 -2.17 -3.84 2.17
N TRP A 53 -1.75 -2.78 1.50
CA TRP A 53 -0.86 -2.84 0.35
C TRP A 53 0.17 -1.73 0.40
N VAL A 54 1.38 -2.01 -0.06
CA VAL A 54 2.41 -0.97 -0.19
C VAL A 54 2.20 -0.22 -1.50
N ASP A 55 1.86 1.06 -1.39
CA ASP A 55 1.92 2.01 -2.51
C ASP A 55 3.37 2.41 -2.73
N GLU A 56 4.05 1.59 -3.52
CA GLU A 56 5.37 1.95 -4.03
C GLU A 56 5.15 2.79 -5.29
N PRO A 57 5.67 4.04 -5.34
CA PRO A 57 5.77 4.75 -6.60
C PRO A 57 6.79 3.98 -7.42
N SER A 58 6.32 2.97 -8.14
CA SER A 58 7.12 2.30 -9.15
C SER A 58 7.58 3.42 -10.06
N ILE A 59 8.88 3.68 -10.11
CA ILE A 59 9.45 4.32 -11.28
C ILE A 59 8.88 3.49 -12.42
N ARG A 60 7.92 4.07 -13.13
CA ARG A 60 7.48 3.56 -14.41
C ARG A 60 8.76 3.64 -15.23
N VAL A 61 9.54 2.57 -15.23
CA VAL A 61 10.45 2.33 -16.33
C VAL A 61 9.50 2.35 -17.50
N ARG A 62 9.51 3.46 -18.23
CA ARG A 62 8.81 3.54 -19.49
C ARG A 62 9.48 2.42 -20.28
N ARG A 63 8.84 1.25 -20.36
CA ARG A 63 9.08 0.35 -21.47
C ARG A 63 8.64 1.15 -22.69
N ARG A 64 9.52 2.00 -23.20
CA ARG A 64 9.61 2.18 -24.65
C ARG A 64 10.04 0.80 -25.11
N GLY A 65 9.10 -0.03 -25.55
CA GLY A 65 9.43 -1.05 -26.54
C GLY A 65 10.19 -0.31 -27.65
N ALA A 66 11.41 -0.70 -27.99
CA ALA A 66 11.64 -1.90 -28.79
C ALA A 66 10.69 -1.91 -29.98
N GLY A 67 10.94 -0.99 -30.92
CA GLY A 67 10.61 -1.20 -32.33
C GLY A 67 11.78 -1.96 -32.97
N SER A 68 11.44 -3.06 -33.63
CA SER A 68 12.25 -4.17 -34.16
C SER A 68 13.34 -3.80 -35.20
N PRO A 69 14.31 -4.70 -35.48
CA PRO A 69 15.28 -4.53 -36.55
C PRO A 69 14.67 -4.81 -37.94
N ALA A 70 15.21 -4.16 -38.98
CA ALA A 70 15.03 -4.50 -40.39
C ALA A 70 16.39 -4.45 -41.09
#